data_AF-U1HQC6-F1
#
_entry.id   AF-U1HQC6-F1
#
_cell.length_a   1.000
_cell.length_b   1.000
_cell.length_c   1.000
_cell.angle_alpha   90.00
_cell.angle_beta   90.00
_cell.angle_gamma   90.00
#
_symmetry.space_group_name_H-M   'P 1'
#
loop_
_entity.id
_entity.type
_entity.pdbx_description
1 polymer ?
#
loop_
_entity_poly.entity_id
_entity_poly.type
_entity_poly.pdbx_seq_one_letter_code
_entity_poly.pdbx_strand_id
1 'polypeptide(L)'
;METGIEDIEGLVCDLNIADDAPQDCGQEPLRSTCSHPVSLQNAIHMLIQSTKTITSQAQSVKSLADDANSSGNLPITEVCSLREGIKKLRNITFNLQTTIDALNEATERSVIIRLRSLGSQSATIVYKILSHFDKQIKDIVRQVLNNTSDREVLWKVAEECYNQVTSPSGNLNADDYFVPLEEACPEWPYDPDFESEEYYEHENRLDVDEDYAAAFQEQTEHRSEARRRDRQSWPEFWIRVLNNSPAGPTLFYPPASFDTQSLNFDAVPQYLFRTFDEASSGRNDESVIASLASITGSHESSRTDILTLERHKAAGLLHMHLNKSCFTGEASDNLMSWTSSLLFAIQYAFWRLRFGPCRRSDIKICAVDTKNFPQGQFAQDIWLLKAYHATARRLGDPMRRFFDFRLENEDFYNGEYLSQGAVNHTDRSCVVSLEHLIQAGLFELYPEFRDASGSEKWTRRVLELRQNWSAEQGTTDREIQLALGVGSSCFTRFEPSDIASILLTFKNRKCPRLNPTNQFNKQRPKWADKPDEVRRYWIATEAVNSYNRLPHAWINYKTLREIFD
;
A
#
# COMPACT_ATOMS: atom_id res chain seq x y z
N MET A 1 -34.92 -10.00 -24.57
CA MET A 1 -34.36 -8.63 -24.68
C MET A 1 -35.48 -7.64 -24.37
N GLU A 2 -36.11 -7.81 -23.19
CA GLU A 2 -37.37 -7.15 -22.80
C GLU A 2 -37.25 -6.42 -21.46
N THR A 3 -36.08 -6.51 -20.81
CA THR A 3 -35.67 -5.68 -19.68
C THR A 3 -34.61 -4.71 -20.21
N GLY A 4 -34.81 -3.39 -20.10
CA GLY A 4 -33.69 -2.51 -20.47
C GLY A 4 -33.92 -1.02 -20.69
N ILE A 5 -35.14 -0.48 -20.65
CA ILE A 5 -35.34 0.98 -20.86
C ILE A 5 -36.03 1.64 -19.67
N GLU A 6 -37.06 1.03 -19.09
CA GLU A 6 -37.75 1.55 -17.90
C GLU A 6 -36.89 1.43 -16.63
N ASP A 7 -36.05 0.39 -16.51
CA ASP A 7 -35.08 0.23 -15.42
C ASP A 7 -33.99 1.32 -15.40
N ILE A 8 -33.60 1.84 -16.57
CA ILE A 8 -32.59 2.91 -16.68
C ILE A 8 -33.15 4.24 -16.19
N GLU A 9 -34.42 4.54 -16.47
CA GLU A 9 -35.08 5.76 -15.97
C GLU A 9 -35.20 5.75 -14.44
N GLY A 10 -35.49 4.59 -13.84
CA GLY A 10 -35.50 4.39 -12.39
C GLY A 10 -34.13 4.61 -11.75
N LEU A 11 -33.08 3.95 -12.27
CA LEU A 11 -31.71 4.03 -11.74
C LEU A 11 -31.11 5.44 -11.78
N VAL A 12 -31.47 6.25 -12.79
CA VAL A 12 -30.95 7.62 -12.92
C VAL A 12 -31.72 8.61 -12.01
N CYS A 13 -32.99 8.35 -11.69
CA CYS A 13 -33.76 9.18 -10.76
C CYS A 13 -33.30 9.03 -9.29
N ASP A 14 -32.67 7.90 -8.95
CA ASP A 14 -32.13 7.62 -7.61
C ASP A 14 -30.78 8.33 -7.33
N LEU A 15 -30.19 9.00 -8.33
CA LEU A 15 -28.94 9.78 -8.18
C LEU A 15 -29.12 11.16 -7.53
N ASN A 16 -30.30 11.48 -7.00
CA ASN A 16 -30.52 12.73 -6.27
C ASN A 16 -29.68 12.74 -4.98
N ILE A 17 -28.58 13.48 -5.01
CA ILE A 17 -27.74 13.76 -3.84
C ILE A 17 -28.61 14.48 -2.81
N ALA A 18 -28.85 13.83 -1.66
CA ALA A 18 -29.50 14.45 -0.53
C ALA A 18 -28.68 15.65 -0.03
N ASP A 19 -29.35 16.80 0.12
CA ASP A 19 -28.84 17.94 0.88
C ASP A 19 -28.75 17.53 2.36
N ASP A 20 -27.59 17.03 2.79
CA ASP A 20 -27.26 16.99 4.21
C ASP A 20 -26.88 18.42 4.66
N ALA A 21 -27.91 19.19 5.03
CA ALA A 21 -27.74 20.47 5.69
C ALA A 21 -27.21 20.26 7.13
N PRO A 22 -26.08 20.89 7.53
CA PRO A 22 -25.71 20.95 8.93
C PRO A 22 -26.60 21.97 9.64
N GLN A 23 -27.15 21.57 10.80
CA GLN A 23 -27.82 22.49 11.72
C GLN A 23 -26.85 23.56 12.24
N ASP A 24 -27.27 24.79 11.99
CA ASP A 24 -26.92 26.09 12.57
C ASP A 24 -26.14 26.09 13.90
N CYS A 25 -24.95 26.72 13.89
CA CYS A 25 -24.43 27.54 14.99
C CYS A 25 -23.27 28.44 14.49
N GLY A 26 -23.52 29.74 14.42
CA GLY A 26 -22.51 30.80 14.64
C GLY A 26 -21.85 31.41 13.39
N GLN A 27 -22.23 32.64 13.07
CA GLN A 27 -21.73 33.45 11.95
C GLN A 27 -20.33 34.04 12.19
N GLU A 28 -19.46 33.94 11.18
CA GLU A 28 -18.66 35.05 10.61
C GLU A 28 -18.16 34.69 9.19
N PRO A 29 -17.98 35.65 8.26
CA PRO A 29 -18.19 35.42 6.84
C PRO A 29 -16.96 34.85 6.10
N LEU A 30 -17.07 33.60 5.67
CA LEU A 30 -16.12 32.96 4.76
C LEU A 30 -16.32 33.42 3.31
N ARG A 31 -15.18 33.66 2.68
CA ARG A 31 -14.96 34.02 1.29
C ARG A 31 -15.68 33.09 0.31
N SER A 32 -16.12 33.70 -0.78
CA SER A 32 -16.56 33.08 -2.04
C SER A 32 -15.76 31.83 -2.40
N THR A 33 -16.38 30.65 -2.34
CA THR A 33 -15.86 29.42 -2.95
C THR A 33 -16.97 28.59 -3.58
N CYS A 34 -16.71 28.23 -4.84
CA CYS A 34 -17.25 27.11 -5.62
C CYS A 34 -18.66 27.19 -6.21
N SER A 35 -18.72 27.59 -7.48
CA SER A 35 -19.83 27.46 -8.43
C SER A 35 -20.08 26.03 -8.95
N HIS A 36 -19.54 24.98 -8.32
CA HIS A 36 -19.49 23.62 -8.87
C HIS A 36 -20.62 22.63 -8.51
N PRO A 37 -21.38 22.75 -7.40
CA PRO A 37 -22.54 21.87 -7.15
C PRO A 37 -23.56 21.94 -8.29
N VAL A 38 -23.68 23.14 -8.86
CA VAL A 38 -24.59 23.45 -9.97
C VAL A 38 -24.21 22.73 -11.27
N SER A 39 -22.91 22.49 -11.52
CA SER A 39 -22.47 21.86 -12.77
C SER A 39 -22.76 20.35 -12.83
N LEU A 40 -22.62 19.65 -11.70
CA LEU A 40 -22.89 18.20 -11.63
C LEU A 40 -24.40 17.94 -11.62
N GLN A 41 -25.16 18.73 -10.85
CA GLN A 41 -26.62 18.66 -10.84
C GLN A 41 -27.22 18.97 -12.23
N ASN A 42 -26.69 19.97 -12.93
CA ASN A 42 -27.10 20.25 -14.32
C ASN A 42 -26.82 19.08 -15.26
N ALA A 43 -25.66 18.42 -15.11
CA ALA A 43 -25.30 17.28 -15.95
C ALA A 43 -26.17 16.04 -15.65
N ILE A 44 -26.49 15.78 -14.37
CA ILE A 44 -27.44 14.72 -13.97
C ILE A 44 -28.84 15.02 -14.53
N HIS A 45 -29.30 16.27 -14.45
CA HIS A 45 -30.60 16.68 -14.99
C HIS A 45 -30.65 16.54 -16.53
N MET A 46 -29.57 16.89 -17.21
CA MET A 46 -29.42 16.70 -18.66
C MET A 46 -29.41 15.22 -19.05
N LEU A 47 -28.80 14.36 -18.23
CA LEU A 47 -28.84 12.91 -18.41
C LEU A 47 -30.26 12.37 -18.28
N ILE A 48 -30.99 12.72 -17.22
CA ILE A 48 -32.40 12.33 -17.00
C ILE A 48 -33.26 12.74 -18.21
N GLN A 49 -33.13 13.99 -18.66
CA GLN A 49 -33.90 14.51 -19.79
C GLN A 49 -33.54 13.80 -21.11
N SER A 50 -32.26 13.50 -21.32
CA SER A 50 -31.79 12.79 -22.51
C SER A 50 -32.32 11.35 -22.53
N THR A 51 -32.27 10.64 -21.40
CA THR A 51 -32.81 9.28 -21.25
C THR A 51 -34.31 9.22 -21.56
N LYS A 52 -35.11 10.15 -20.99
CA LYS A 52 -36.55 10.26 -21.29
C LYS A 52 -36.84 10.47 -22.78
N THR A 53 -36.02 11.29 -23.43
CA THR A 53 -36.13 11.56 -24.88
C THR A 53 -35.77 10.33 -25.72
N ILE A 54 -34.74 9.57 -25.32
CA ILE A 54 -34.35 8.30 -25.97
C ILE A 54 -35.49 7.28 -25.86
N THR A 55 -36.04 7.08 -24.66
CA THR A 55 -37.13 6.13 -24.42
C THR A 55 -38.33 6.41 -25.32
N SER A 56 -38.78 7.68 -25.36
CA SER A 56 -39.91 8.09 -26.19
C SER A 56 -39.66 7.90 -27.69
N GLN A 57 -38.46 8.25 -28.19
CA GLN A 57 -38.15 8.09 -29.62
C GLN A 57 -37.87 6.65 -30.03
N ALA A 58 -37.25 5.84 -29.17
CA ALA A 58 -37.05 4.42 -29.40
C ALA A 58 -38.38 3.67 -29.51
N GLN A 59 -39.37 4.02 -28.66
CA GLN A 59 -40.73 3.48 -28.75
C GLN A 59 -41.41 3.87 -30.08
N SER A 60 -41.26 5.10 -30.54
CA SER A 60 -41.81 5.56 -31.83
C SER A 60 -41.15 4.89 -33.04
N VAL A 61 -39.84 4.63 -33.01
CA VAL A 61 -39.14 3.90 -34.07
C VAL A 61 -39.52 2.42 -34.06
N LYS A 62 -39.71 1.83 -32.87
CA LYS A 62 -40.15 0.43 -32.72
C LYS A 62 -41.55 0.23 -33.29
N SER A 63 -42.51 1.09 -32.99
CA SER A 63 -43.87 0.99 -33.57
C SER A 63 -43.83 1.08 -35.10
N LEU A 64 -43.05 2.00 -35.67
CA LEU A 64 -42.86 2.13 -37.12
C LEU A 64 -42.18 0.90 -37.74
N ALA A 65 -41.24 0.26 -37.04
CA ALA A 65 -40.57 -0.95 -37.49
C ALA A 65 -41.47 -2.20 -37.40
N ASP A 66 -42.35 -2.28 -36.41
CA ASP A 66 -43.32 -3.37 -36.25
C ASP A 66 -44.43 -3.28 -37.32
N ASP A 67 -44.89 -2.05 -37.65
CA ASP A 67 -45.81 -1.78 -38.75
C ASP A 67 -45.19 -2.15 -40.12
N ALA A 68 -43.90 -1.83 -40.31
CA ALA A 68 -43.10 -2.19 -41.48
C ALA A 68 -42.98 -3.72 -41.70
N ASN A 69 -42.78 -4.48 -40.62
CA ASN A 69 -42.60 -5.93 -40.69
C ASN A 69 -43.91 -6.71 -40.93
N SER A 70 -45.06 -6.09 -40.65
CA SER A 70 -46.37 -6.72 -40.81
C SER A 70 -47.01 -6.52 -42.20
N SER A 71 -46.64 -5.47 -42.95
CA SER A 71 -47.32 -5.10 -44.21
C SER A 71 -46.61 -5.52 -45.51
N GLY A 72 -45.34 -5.91 -45.45
CA GLY A 72 -44.57 -6.45 -46.58
C GLY A 72 -44.22 -5.46 -47.72
N ASN A 73 -44.78 -4.25 -47.74
CA ASN A 73 -44.43 -3.17 -48.68
C ASN A 73 -44.62 -1.79 -48.03
N LEU A 74 -43.52 -1.14 -47.62
CA LEU A 74 -43.54 0.20 -47.05
C LEU A 74 -43.70 1.29 -48.12
N PRO A 75 -44.68 2.21 -47.98
CA PRO A 75 -44.70 3.45 -48.73
C PRO A 75 -43.40 4.24 -48.54
N ILE A 76 -42.91 4.90 -49.59
CA ILE A 76 -41.67 5.69 -49.54
C ILE A 76 -41.71 6.80 -48.48
N THR A 77 -42.91 7.29 -48.13
CA THR A 77 -43.15 8.26 -47.06
C THR A 77 -42.86 7.70 -45.68
N GLU A 78 -43.19 6.42 -45.42
CA GLU A 78 -42.89 5.74 -44.16
C GLU A 78 -41.40 5.40 -44.06
N VAL A 79 -40.76 5.02 -45.18
CA VAL A 79 -39.29 4.85 -45.26
C VAL A 79 -38.57 6.16 -44.95
N CYS A 80 -39.04 7.29 -45.47
CA CYS A 80 -38.50 8.62 -45.16
C CYS A 80 -38.70 8.98 -43.67
N SER A 81 -39.88 8.72 -43.10
CA SER A 81 -40.15 8.94 -41.67
C SER A 81 -39.28 8.09 -40.76
N LEU A 82 -39.08 6.80 -41.11
CA LEU A 82 -38.19 5.90 -40.39
C LEU A 82 -36.73 6.38 -40.47
N ARG A 83 -36.28 6.83 -41.64
CA ARG A 83 -34.92 7.40 -41.83
C ARG A 83 -34.71 8.66 -40.99
N GLU A 84 -35.71 9.55 -40.90
CA GLU A 84 -35.65 10.71 -40.02
C GLU A 84 -35.66 10.33 -38.52
N GLY A 85 -36.43 9.30 -38.14
CA GLY A 85 -36.38 8.72 -36.80
C GLY A 85 -34.99 8.18 -36.44
N ILE A 86 -34.35 7.44 -37.34
CA ILE A 86 -32.97 6.94 -37.18
C ILE A 86 -31.96 8.08 -37.02
N LYS A 87 -32.09 9.16 -37.81
CA LYS A 87 -31.21 10.35 -37.66
C LYS A 87 -31.37 11.02 -36.30
N LYS A 88 -32.61 11.18 -35.83
CA LYS A 88 -32.87 11.75 -34.50
C LYS A 88 -32.31 10.87 -33.40
N LEU A 89 -32.49 9.55 -33.48
CA LEU A 89 -31.92 8.60 -32.52
C LEU A 89 -30.39 8.71 -32.48
N ARG A 90 -29.73 8.76 -33.64
CA ARG A 90 -28.27 8.96 -33.73
C ARG A 90 -27.82 10.26 -33.07
N ASN A 91 -28.55 11.36 -33.25
CA ASN A 91 -28.24 12.64 -32.62
C ASN A 91 -28.39 12.58 -31.10
N ILE A 92 -29.43 11.90 -30.61
CA ILE A 92 -29.64 11.73 -29.17
C ILE A 92 -28.53 10.85 -28.56
N THR A 93 -28.14 9.76 -29.23
CA THR A 93 -27.00 8.94 -28.79
C THR A 93 -25.71 9.75 -28.71
N PHE A 94 -25.44 10.64 -29.68
CA PHE A 94 -24.28 11.54 -29.64
C PHE A 94 -24.32 12.51 -28.45
N ASN A 95 -25.48 13.11 -28.17
CA ASN A 95 -25.67 14.01 -27.02
C ASN A 95 -25.53 13.27 -25.68
N LEU A 96 -26.03 12.03 -25.61
CA LEU A 96 -25.89 11.19 -24.43
C LEU A 96 -24.41 10.88 -24.18
N GLN A 97 -23.67 10.47 -25.21
CA GLN A 97 -22.24 10.22 -25.10
C GLN A 97 -21.50 11.47 -24.61
N THR A 98 -21.80 12.64 -25.18
CA THR A 98 -21.21 13.92 -24.74
C THR A 98 -21.52 14.22 -23.26
N THR A 99 -22.73 13.91 -22.82
CA THR A 99 -23.15 14.12 -21.41
C THR A 99 -22.43 13.15 -20.47
N ILE A 100 -22.28 11.89 -20.88
CA ILE A 100 -21.53 10.87 -20.13
C ILE A 100 -20.06 11.31 -20.01
N ASP A 101 -19.45 11.77 -21.10
CA ASP A 101 -18.06 12.25 -21.10
C ASP A 101 -17.88 13.45 -20.15
N ALA A 102 -18.83 14.39 -20.15
CA ALA A 102 -18.81 15.54 -19.24
C ALA A 102 -19.00 15.13 -17.76
N LEU A 103 -19.84 14.13 -17.48
CA LEU A 103 -20.03 13.59 -16.12
C LEU A 103 -18.77 12.87 -15.62
N ASN A 104 -18.13 12.08 -16.48
CA ASN A 104 -16.87 11.43 -16.18
C ASN A 104 -15.79 12.47 -15.86
N GLU A 105 -15.65 13.50 -16.70
CA GLU A 105 -14.69 14.59 -16.45
C GLU A 105 -14.99 15.34 -15.14
N ALA A 106 -16.26 15.63 -14.85
CA ALA A 106 -16.67 16.29 -13.60
C ALA A 106 -16.33 15.42 -12.37
N THR A 107 -16.50 14.11 -12.48
CA THR A 107 -16.18 13.13 -11.43
C THR A 107 -14.68 13.06 -11.20
N GLU A 108 -13.89 12.93 -12.26
CA GLU A 108 -12.42 12.95 -12.21
C GLU A 108 -11.90 14.23 -11.52
N ARG A 109 -12.42 15.41 -11.92
CA ARG A 109 -12.07 16.70 -11.31
C ARG A 109 -12.45 16.76 -9.83
N SER A 110 -13.63 16.25 -9.46
CA SER A 110 -14.08 16.21 -8.06
C SER A 110 -13.13 15.39 -7.17
N VAL A 111 -12.69 14.22 -7.66
CA VAL A 111 -11.70 13.38 -6.97
C VAL A 111 -10.38 14.15 -6.80
N ILE A 112 -9.86 14.75 -7.88
CA ILE A 112 -8.61 15.51 -7.83
C ILE A 112 -8.69 16.68 -6.85
N ILE A 113 -9.80 17.41 -6.81
CA ILE A 113 -10.01 18.51 -5.86
C ILE A 113 -9.95 18.01 -4.42
N ARG A 114 -10.61 16.87 -4.13
CA ARG A 114 -10.57 16.25 -2.79
C ARG A 114 -9.15 15.82 -2.42
N LEU A 115 -8.43 15.16 -3.33
CA LEU A 115 -7.03 14.79 -3.10
C LEU A 115 -6.16 16.02 -2.81
N ARG A 116 -6.32 17.10 -3.56
CA ARG A 116 -5.63 18.38 -3.30
C ARG A 116 -5.94 18.95 -1.92
N SER A 117 -7.20 18.88 -1.46
CA SER A 117 -7.55 19.36 -0.12
C SER A 117 -6.92 18.53 1.01
N LEU A 118 -6.71 17.23 0.79
CA LEU A 118 -6.05 16.35 1.77
C LEU A 118 -4.55 16.63 1.89
N GLY A 119 -3.93 17.19 0.85
CA GLY A 119 -2.52 17.60 0.83
C GLY A 119 -2.27 19.10 1.11
N SER A 120 -3.27 19.84 1.59
CA SER A 120 -3.42 21.33 1.59
C SER A 120 -2.33 22.20 2.27
N GLN A 121 -1.23 21.61 2.74
CA GLN A 121 -0.08 22.34 3.29
C GLN A 121 1.18 22.25 2.40
N SER A 122 0.98 21.98 1.11
CA SER A 122 2.08 21.71 0.20
C SER A 122 2.63 22.99 -0.44
N ALA A 123 3.93 22.99 -0.71
CA ALA A 123 4.63 24.13 -1.30
C ALA A 123 4.02 24.53 -2.66
N THR A 124 4.14 25.79 -3.05
CA THR A 124 3.61 26.31 -4.32
C THR A 124 4.07 25.51 -5.54
N ILE A 125 5.27 24.93 -5.48
CA ILE A 125 5.83 24.05 -6.51
C ILE A 125 4.97 22.81 -6.77
N VAL A 126 4.35 22.23 -5.73
CA VAL A 126 3.48 21.05 -5.86
C VAL A 126 2.28 21.33 -6.74
N TYR A 127 1.71 22.54 -6.69
CA TYR A 127 0.60 22.91 -7.57
C TYR A 127 1.01 23.02 -9.04
N LYS A 128 2.27 23.40 -9.32
CA LYS A 128 2.83 23.39 -10.67
C LYS A 128 3.02 21.96 -11.17
N ILE A 129 3.58 21.08 -10.33
CA ILE A 129 3.76 19.65 -10.62
C ILE A 129 2.40 18.98 -10.86
N LEU A 130 1.40 19.22 -10.01
CA LEU A 130 0.03 18.72 -10.18
C LEU A 130 -0.60 19.15 -11.50
N SER A 131 -0.28 20.35 -11.98
CA SER A 131 -0.80 20.86 -13.25
C SER A 131 -0.08 20.22 -14.45
N HIS A 132 1.22 19.95 -14.31
CA HIS A 132 2.02 19.22 -15.32
C HIS A 132 1.49 17.79 -15.52
N PHE A 133 1.17 17.09 -14.42
CA PHE A 133 0.67 15.70 -14.46
C PHE A 133 -0.86 15.56 -14.49
N ASP A 134 -1.62 16.61 -14.81
CA ASP A 134 -3.10 16.59 -14.73
C ASP A 134 -3.73 15.44 -15.53
N LYS A 135 -3.21 15.18 -16.73
CA LYS A 135 -3.69 14.10 -17.60
C LYS A 135 -3.41 12.72 -16.99
N GLN A 136 -2.18 12.48 -16.55
CA GLN A 136 -1.74 11.22 -15.95
C GLN A 136 -2.53 10.90 -14.68
N ILE A 137 -2.76 11.91 -13.84
CA ILE A 137 -3.57 11.77 -12.63
C ILE A 137 -5.03 11.44 -12.99
N LYS A 138 -5.62 12.09 -14.01
CA LYS A 138 -6.97 11.74 -14.50
C LYS A 138 -7.05 10.31 -15.01
N ASP A 139 -6.04 9.84 -15.72
CA ASP A 139 -5.98 8.46 -16.22
C ASP A 139 -5.96 7.45 -15.06
N ILE A 140 -5.18 7.73 -14.00
CA ILE A 140 -5.19 6.93 -12.76
C ILE A 140 -6.58 6.95 -12.10
N VAL A 141 -7.18 8.13 -11.95
CA VAL A 141 -8.53 8.28 -11.36
C VAL A 141 -9.55 7.43 -12.12
N ARG A 142 -9.53 7.50 -13.46
CA ARG A 142 -10.43 6.72 -14.32
C ARG A 142 -10.21 5.22 -14.16
N GLN A 143 -8.96 4.78 -14.11
CA GLN A 143 -8.62 3.37 -13.90
C GLN A 143 -9.14 2.86 -12.55
N VAL A 144 -8.99 3.64 -11.48
CA VAL A 144 -9.47 3.24 -10.14
C VAL A 144 -10.99 3.24 -10.07
N LEU A 145 -11.66 4.27 -10.60
CA LEU A 145 -13.13 4.37 -10.64
C LEU A 145 -13.78 3.18 -11.34
N ASN A 146 -13.17 2.67 -12.42
CA ASN A 146 -13.70 1.51 -13.15
C ASN A 146 -13.62 0.19 -12.37
N ASN A 147 -12.80 0.11 -11.32
CA ASN A 147 -12.45 -1.14 -10.64
C ASN A 147 -12.81 -1.16 -9.14
N THR A 148 -13.27 -0.07 -8.56
CA THR A 148 -13.39 0.08 -7.09
C THR A 148 -14.73 0.69 -6.67
N SER A 149 -15.18 0.34 -5.47
CA SER A 149 -16.37 0.93 -4.83
C SER A 149 -16.13 2.36 -4.30
N ASP A 150 -17.19 3.18 -4.29
CA ASP A 150 -17.13 4.63 -4.00
C ASP A 150 -16.36 5.03 -2.73
N ARG A 151 -16.42 4.21 -1.66
CA ARG A 151 -15.80 4.55 -0.37
C ARG A 151 -14.28 4.38 -0.35
N GLU A 152 -13.70 3.66 -1.30
CA GLU A 152 -12.27 3.37 -1.35
C GLU A 152 -11.52 4.18 -2.42
N VAL A 153 -12.25 4.88 -3.30
CA VAL A 153 -11.68 5.57 -4.47
C VAL A 153 -10.56 6.54 -4.07
N LEU A 154 -10.78 7.37 -3.04
CA LEU A 154 -9.83 8.41 -2.68
C LEU A 154 -8.46 7.85 -2.28
N TRP A 155 -8.43 6.91 -1.34
CA TRP A 155 -7.15 6.36 -0.87
C TRP A 155 -6.51 5.44 -1.91
N LYS A 156 -7.28 4.71 -2.72
CA LYS A 156 -6.71 3.90 -3.81
C LYS A 156 -6.10 4.74 -4.92
N VAL A 157 -6.73 5.85 -5.29
CA VAL A 157 -6.11 6.82 -6.22
C VAL A 157 -4.84 7.41 -5.61
N ALA A 158 -4.89 7.81 -4.34
CA ALA A 158 -3.71 8.34 -3.66
C ALA A 158 -2.57 7.31 -3.58
N GLU A 159 -2.88 6.04 -3.34
CA GLU A 159 -1.91 4.95 -3.26
C GLU A 159 -1.28 4.68 -4.62
N GLU A 160 -2.08 4.60 -5.68
CA GLU A 160 -1.56 4.43 -7.04
C GLU A 160 -0.70 5.62 -7.47
N CYS A 161 -1.14 6.85 -7.19
CA CYS A 161 -0.31 8.03 -7.44
C CYS A 161 1.01 7.97 -6.66
N TYR A 162 0.99 7.60 -5.38
CA TYR A 162 2.20 7.45 -4.58
C TYR A 162 3.16 6.40 -5.15
N ASN A 163 2.64 5.25 -5.59
CA ASN A 163 3.43 4.19 -6.22
C ASN A 163 4.08 4.68 -7.53
N GLN A 164 3.34 5.43 -8.34
CA GLN A 164 3.84 6.03 -9.58
C GLN A 164 4.88 7.14 -9.34
N VAL A 165 4.82 7.84 -8.20
CA VAL A 165 5.78 8.88 -7.83
C VAL A 165 7.09 8.29 -7.29
N THR A 166 7.00 7.18 -6.55
CA THR A 166 8.16 6.54 -5.91
C THR A 166 8.85 5.51 -6.79
N SER A 167 8.17 5.00 -7.81
CA SER A 167 8.77 4.09 -8.80
C SER A 167 9.67 4.86 -9.79
N PRO A 168 10.92 4.42 -10.02
CA PRO A 168 11.80 5.03 -11.03
C PRO A 168 11.20 5.03 -12.45
N SER A 169 10.34 4.06 -12.75
CA SER A 169 9.66 3.92 -14.04
C SER A 169 8.20 4.37 -14.01
N GLY A 170 7.79 5.10 -12.97
CA GLY A 170 6.41 5.55 -12.81
C GLY A 170 6.11 6.80 -13.64
N ASN A 171 4.85 6.94 -14.07
CA ASN A 171 4.40 8.03 -14.95
C ASN A 171 4.26 9.39 -14.24
N LEU A 172 4.50 9.43 -12.92
CA LEU A 172 4.45 10.63 -12.10
C LEU A 172 5.82 10.96 -11.50
N ASN A 173 6.90 10.45 -12.09
CA ASN A 173 8.26 10.70 -11.62
C ASN A 173 8.55 12.21 -11.65
N ALA A 174 9.05 12.77 -10.54
CA ALA A 174 9.35 14.19 -10.42
C ALA A 174 10.34 14.67 -11.50
N ASP A 175 11.25 13.80 -11.94
CA ASP A 175 12.29 14.12 -12.90
C ASP A 175 11.71 14.52 -14.28
N ASP A 176 10.54 14.00 -14.66
CA ASP A 176 9.85 14.38 -15.89
C ASP A 176 9.41 15.86 -15.90
N TYR A 177 9.25 16.44 -14.71
CA TYR A 177 8.98 17.87 -14.54
C TYR A 177 10.27 18.69 -14.36
N PHE A 178 11.17 18.25 -13.49
CA PHE A 178 12.34 19.05 -13.10
C PHE A 178 13.50 18.99 -14.10
N VAL A 179 13.77 17.85 -14.75
CA VAL A 179 14.90 17.73 -15.69
C VAL A 179 14.74 18.69 -16.88
N PRO A 180 13.59 18.72 -17.60
CA PRO A 180 13.43 19.66 -18.71
C PRO A 180 13.46 21.13 -18.25
N LEU A 181 12.96 21.42 -17.05
CA LEU A 181 12.98 22.76 -16.48
C LEU A 181 14.41 23.22 -16.17
N GLU A 182 15.24 22.32 -15.64
CA GLU A 182 16.64 22.59 -15.33
C GLU A 182 17.49 22.70 -16.60
N GLU A 183 17.25 21.85 -17.60
CA GLU A 183 17.88 21.91 -18.92
C GLU A 183 17.52 23.18 -19.70
N ALA A 184 16.34 23.77 -19.45
CA ALA A 184 15.91 25.05 -20.03
C ALA A 184 16.36 26.28 -19.22
N CYS A 185 16.89 26.07 -18.00
CA CYS A 185 17.41 27.11 -17.11
C CYS A 185 18.95 27.25 -17.06
N PRO A 186 19.75 27.05 -18.13
CA PRO A 186 21.10 27.60 -18.16
C PRO A 186 20.98 29.13 -18.11
N GLU A 187 20.94 29.67 -16.89
CA GLU A 187 20.99 31.11 -16.66
C GLU A 187 22.40 31.59 -17.00
N TRP A 188 22.44 32.74 -17.69
CA TRP A 188 23.62 33.55 -17.89
C TRP A 188 24.56 33.54 -16.67
N PRO A 189 25.88 33.38 -16.84
CA PRO A 189 26.63 33.30 -18.11
C PRO A 189 26.79 31.88 -18.73
N TYR A 190 26.00 30.86 -18.37
CA TYR A 190 26.32 29.44 -18.66
C TYR A 190 25.41 28.74 -19.66
N ASP A 191 25.24 29.31 -20.85
CA ASP A 191 24.92 28.45 -21.99
C ASP A 191 26.26 27.95 -22.55
N PRO A 192 26.57 26.63 -22.51
CA PRO A 192 27.82 26.09 -23.04
C PRO A 192 27.97 26.34 -24.56
N ASP A 193 26.89 26.68 -25.25
CA ASP A 193 26.89 27.11 -26.65
C ASP A 193 27.08 28.63 -26.80
N PHE A 194 27.17 29.39 -25.70
CA PHE A 194 27.32 30.85 -25.66
C PHE A 194 28.60 31.28 -24.89
N GLU A 195 29.73 31.24 -25.59
CA GLU A 195 30.99 31.79 -25.08
C GLU A 195 30.95 33.33 -25.08
N SER A 196 30.79 33.95 -23.91
CA SER A 196 30.86 35.41 -23.73
C SER A 196 32.13 35.82 -22.96
N GLU A 197 32.54 37.09 -23.04
CA GLU A 197 33.66 37.60 -22.23
C GLU A 197 33.40 37.40 -20.72
N GLU A 198 32.14 37.47 -20.30
CA GLU A 198 31.72 37.26 -18.91
C GLU A 198 31.83 35.81 -18.46
N TYR A 199 31.69 34.83 -19.39
CA TYR A 199 31.96 33.42 -19.12
C TYR A 199 33.45 33.19 -18.81
N TYR A 200 34.35 33.73 -19.64
CA TYR A 200 35.79 33.60 -19.40
C TYR A 200 36.26 34.39 -18.16
N GLU A 201 35.63 35.52 -17.85
CA GLU A 201 35.91 36.25 -16.60
C GLU A 201 35.49 35.42 -15.37
N HIS A 202 34.35 34.74 -15.42
CA HIS A 202 33.92 33.85 -14.36
C HIS A 202 34.87 32.67 -14.15
N GLU A 203 35.20 31.93 -15.22
CA GLU A 203 36.11 30.78 -15.14
C GLU A 203 37.48 31.18 -14.58
N ASN A 204 38.02 32.32 -15.04
CA ASN A 204 39.27 32.86 -14.48
C ASN A 204 39.13 33.23 -12.99
N ARG A 205 37.98 33.73 -12.55
CA ARG A 205 37.75 34.06 -11.13
C ARG A 205 37.59 32.82 -10.27
N LEU A 206 36.99 31.74 -10.76
CA LEU A 206 36.96 30.47 -10.04
C LEU A 206 38.37 29.91 -9.80
N ASP A 207 39.27 30.07 -10.77
CA ASP A 207 40.64 29.55 -10.68
C ASP A 207 41.59 30.43 -9.83
N VAL A 208 41.36 31.75 -9.80
CA VAL A 208 42.32 32.72 -9.22
C VAL A 208 41.84 33.33 -7.90
N ASP A 209 40.53 33.41 -7.67
CA ASP A 209 39.92 34.05 -6.49
C ASP A 209 39.25 32.99 -5.59
N GLU A 210 39.98 32.53 -4.57
CA GLU A 210 39.50 31.51 -3.61
C GLU A 210 38.21 31.92 -2.90
N ASP A 211 38.04 33.20 -2.56
CA ASP A 211 36.84 33.71 -1.87
C ASP A 211 35.63 33.67 -2.82
N TYR A 212 35.85 34.01 -4.10
CA TYR A 212 34.83 33.90 -5.14
C TYR A 212 34.43 32.44 -5.41
N ALA A 213 35.41 31.55 -5.53
CA ALA A 213 35.18 30.12 -5.72
C ALA A 213 34.40 29.50 -4.55
N ALA A 214 34.75 29.84 -3.31
CA ALA A 214 34.04 29.38 -2.11
C ALA A 214 32.59 29.89 -2.07
N ALA A 215 32.37 31.18 -2.33
CA ALA A 215 31.02 31.77 -2.37
C ALA A 215 30.16 31.16 -3.50
N PHE A 216 30.76 30.88 -4.65
CA PHE A 216 30.09 30.23 -5.77
C PHE A 216 29.73 28.77 -5.46
N GLN A 217 30.62 28.02 -4.82
CA GLN A 217 30.35 26.67 -4.37
C GLN A 217 29.19 26.65 -3.36
N GLU A 218 29.21 27.53 -2.35
CA GLU A 218 28.13 27.65 -1.37
C GLU A 218 26.77 27.97 -2.05
N GLN A 219 26.76 28.89 -3.01
CA GLN A 219 25.54 29.23 -3.76
C GLN A 219 25.03 28.05 -4.62
N THR A 220 25.94 27.27 -5.20
CA THR A 220 25.62 26.08 -6.00
C THR A 220 25.06 24.97 -5.13
N GLU A 221 25.68 24.72 -3.97
CA GLU A 221 25.19 23.77 -2.97
C GLU A 221 23.82 24.19 -2.44
N HIS A 222 23.61 25.47 -2.12
CA HIS A 222 22.31 25.97 -1.68
C HIS A 222 21.21 25.80 -2.75
N ARG A 223 21.53 26.07 -4.02
CA ARG A 223 20.61 25.84 -5.16
C ARG A 223 20.30 24.36 -5.33
N SER A 224 21.31 23.49 -5.26
CA SER A 224 21.15 22.03 -5.33
C SER A 224 20.25 21.51 -4.21
N GLU A 225 20.47 21.98 -2.98
CA GLU A 225 19.67 21.59 -1.82
C GLU A 225 18.24 22.14 -1.88
N ALA A 226 18.03 23.33 -2.43
CA ALA A 226 16.68 23.85 -2.71
C ALA A 226 15.94 22.98 -3.74
N ARG A 227 16.61 22.59 -4.84
CA ARG A 227 16.04 21.69 -5.86
C ARG A 227 15.70 20.32 -5.28
N ARG A 228 16.58 19.76 -4.44
CA ARG A 228 16.36 18.47 -3.77
C ARG A 228 15.12 18.52 -2.86
N ARG A 229 14.94 19.63 -2.12
CA ARG A 229 13.74 19.87 -1.30
C ARG A 229 12.47 19.97 -2.15
N ASP A 230 12.54 20.67 -3.28
CA ASP A 230 11.40 20.79 -4.20
C ASP A 230 11.02 19.43 -4.80
N ARG A 231 12.00 18.61 -5.21
CA ARG A 231 11.77 17.24 -5.67
C ARG A 231 11.14 16.36 -4.57
N GLN A 232 11.64 16.46 -3.34
CA GLN A 232 11.10 15.71 -2.19
C GLN A 232 9.67 16.11 -1.82
N SER A 233 9.27 17.37 -2.08
CA SER A 233 7.92 17.84 -1.79
C SER A 233 6.82 17.08 -2.54
N TRP A 234 7.16 16.43 -3.66
CA TRP A 234 6.22 15.70 -4.49
C TRP A 234 5.77 14.35 -3.90
N PRO A 235 6.68 13.43 -3.53
CA PRO A 235 6.32 12.26 -2.71
C PRO A 235 5.64 12.64 -1.39
N GLU A 236 6.11 13.70 -0.72
CA GLU A 236 5.53 14.17 0.55
C GLU A 236 4.08 14.59 0.44
N PHE A 237 3.70 15.23 -0.67
CA PHE A 237 2.31 15.56 -0.94
C PHE A 237 1.43 14.31 -0.91
N TRP A 238 1.81 13.25 -1.63
CA TRP A 238 1.01 12.03 -1.70
C TRP A 238 0.97 11.25 -0.39
N ILE A 239 2.06 11.26 0.40
CA ILE A 239 2.07 10.69 1.76
C ILE A 239 1.06 11.41 2.65
N ARG A 240 1.01 12.74 2.61
CA ARG A 240 0.01 13.52 3.38
C ARG A 240 -1.41 13.18 2.91
N VAL A 241 -1.63 13.09 1.60
CA VAL A 241 -2.93 12.69 1.05
C VAL A 241 -3.33 11.30 1.55
N LEU A 242 -2.42 10.32 1.54
CA LEU A 242 -2.68 8.97 2.04
C LEU A 242 -3.04 8.95 3.52
N ASN A 243 -2.21 9.57 4.36
CA ASN A 243 -2.43 9.62 5.81
C ASN A 243 -3.75 10.31 6.18
N ASN A 244 -4.15 11.33 5.40
CA ASN A 244 -5.40 12.06 5.61
C ASN A 244 -6.61 11.45 4.88
N SER A 245 -6.41 10.44 4.03
CA SER A 245 -7.50 9.83 3.28
C SER A 245 -8.36 8.95 4.19
N PRO A 246 -9.70 9.10 4.15
CA PRO A 246 -10.60 8.21 4.88
C PRO A 246 -10.37 6.75 4.48
N ALA A 247 -10.30 5.86 5.47
CA ALA A 247 -10.02 4.43 5.29
C ALA A 247 -8.68 4.09 4.58
N GLY A 248 -7.84 5.09 4.32
CA GLY A 248 -6.50 4.90 3.73
C GLY A 248 -5.49 4.33 4.74
N PRO A 249 -4.28 4.03 4.29
CA PRO A 249 -3.21 3.63 5.19
C PRO A 249 -2.65 4.82 5.99
N THR A 250 -2.03 4.53 7.12
CA THR A 250 -1.16 5.49 7.82
C THR A 250 0.26 4.99 7.71
N LEU A 251 1.10 5.77 7.02
CA LEU A 251 2.48 5.41 6.72
C LEU A 251 3.42 5.93 7.80
N PHE A 252 4.46 5.15 8.11
CA PHE A 252 5.64 5.61 8.83
C PHE A 252 6.47 6.49 7.90
N TYR A 253 6.37 7.80 8.04
CA TYR A 253 7.14 8.76 7.26
C TYR A 253 7.85 9.79 8.16
N PRO A 254 9.17 9.69 8.31
CA PRO A 254 9.92 10.51 9.23
C PRO A 254 9.95 11.95 8.73
N PRO A 255 9.67 12.93 9.61
CA PRO A 255 9.82 14.33 9.26
C PRO A 255 11.29 14.66 8.98
N ALA A 256 11.56 15.74 8.26
CA ALA A 256 12.93 16.20 7.95
C ALA A 256 13.81 16.45 9.19
N SER A 257 13.21 16.67 10.37
CA SER A 257 13.89 16.84 11.66
C SER A 257 14.27 15.52 12.36
N PHE A 258 13.85 14.38 11.80
CA PHE A 258 14.22 13.06 12.27
C PHE A 258 15.60 12.71 11.73
N ASP A 259 16.50 12.23 12.57
CA ASP A 259 17.84 11.82 12.12
C ASP A 259 17.71 10.61 11.19
N THR A 260 17.88 10.87 9.89
CA THR A 260 17.62 9.92 8.81
C THR A 260 18.82 9.05 8.48
N GLN A 261 19.98 9.25 9.14
CA GLN A 261 21.23 8.54 8.82
C GLN A 261 21.16 7.00 8.94
N SER A 262 20.07 6.46 9.49
CA SER A 262 19.83 5.01 9.58
C SER A 262 18.56 4.50 8.91
N LEU A 263 17.82 5.33 8.17
CA LEU A 263 16.57 4.94 7.52
C LEU A 263 16.85 4.14 6.27
N ASN A 264 16.59 2.84 6.33
CA ASN A 264 16.47 2.02 5.14
C ASN A 264 15.04 1.48 5.09
N PHE A 265 14.16 2.17 4.37
CA PHE A 265 12.78 1.74 4.15
C PHE A 265 12.68 0.50 3.25
N ASP A 266 13.76 0.12 2.56
CA ASP A 266 13.86 -1.12 1.78
C ASP A 266 14.09 -2.35 2.69
N ALA A 267 13.95 -2.17 4.01
CA ALA A 267 14.27 -3.18 5.02
C ALA A 267 13.05 -3.98 5.54
N VAL A 268 12.02 -4.17 4.70
CA VAL A 268 10.86 -5.02 5.05
C VAL A 268 10.95 -6.33 4.26
N PRO A 269 10.86 -7.51 4.92
CA PRO A 269 10.81 -8.79 4.23
C PRO A 269 9.54 -8.88 3.38
N GLN A 270 9.64 -9.58 2.26
CA GLN A 270 8.50 -9.75 1.34
C GLN A 270 7.24 -10.27 2.05
N TYR A 271 7.37 -11.18 3.02
CA TYR A 271 6.22 -11.73 3.73
C TYR A 271 6.19 -11.32 5.19
N LEU A 272 5.03 -10.87 5.62
CA LEU A 272 4.68 -10.67 7.02
C LEU A 272 3.43 -11.49 7.37
N PHE A 273 3.38 -11.94 8.62
CA PHE A 273 2.35 -12.81 9.16
C PHE A 273 1.74 -12.20 10.41
N ARG A 274 0.46 -12.45 10.63
CA ARG A 274 -0.25 -12.09 11.86
C ARG A 274 -1.25 -13.17 12.22
N THR A 275 -1.13 -13.69 13.44
CA THR A 275 -2.12 -14.61 14.01
C THR A 275 -3.19 -13.81 14.73
N PHE A 276 -4.46 -14.16 14.52
CA PHE A 276 -5.58 -13.53 15.21
C PHE A 276 -6.77 -14.48 15.41
N ASP A 277 -7.63 -14.11 16.34
CA ASP A 277 -8.98 -14.65 16.53
C ASP A 277 -9.89 -13.50 17.04
N GLU A 278 -11.12 -13.81 17.43
CA GLU A 278 -12.10 -12.83 17.93
C GLU A 278 -11.63 -12.07 19.19
N ALA A 279 -10.74 -12.65 19.99
CA ALA A 279 -10.19 -12.00 21.18
C ALA A 279 -8.95 -11.13 20.89
N SER A 280 -8.50 -11.04 19.64
CA SER A 280 -7.43 -10.12 19.24
C SER A 280 -7.88 -8.66 19.32
N SER A 281 -6.99 -7.78 19.79
CA SER A 281 -7.25 -6.34 19.81
C SER A 281 -7.46 -5.76 18.40
N GLY A 282 -8.34 -4.77 18.28
CA GLY A 282 -8.64 -4.11 17.02
C GLY A 282 -9.58 -4.94 16.13
N ARG A 283 -9.72 -4.55 14.86
CA ARG A 283 -10.46 -5.34 13.86
C ARG A 283 -9.48 -6.22 13.10
N ASN A 284 -9.78 -7.49 12.98
CA ASN A 284 -8.96 -8.47 12.27
C ASN A 284 -9.91 -9.39 11.50
N ASP A 285 -10.02 -9.22 10.19
CA ASP A 285 -10.89 -10.04 9.35
C ASP A 285 -10.24 -10.39 8.00
N GLU A 286 -11.05 -10.83 7.03
CA GLU A 286 -10.58 -11.28 5.71
C GLU A 286 -10.14 -10.13 4.78
N SER A 287 -10.50 -8.88 5.10
CA SER A 287 -10.24 -7.71 4.25
C SER A 287 -9.43 -6.62 4.93
N VAL A 288 -9.47 -6.53 6.27
CA VAL A 288 -8.78 -5.47 7.01
C VAL A 288 -8.22 -5.94 8.36
N ILE A 289 -7.02 -5.44 8.65
CA ILE A 289 -6.42 -5.45 9.99
C ILE A 289 -6.29 -4.00 10.44
N ALA A 290 -7.01 -3.62 11.49
CA ALA A 290 -7.07 -2.24 11.97
C ALA A 290 -6.83 -2.13 13.48
N SER A 291 -6.07 -1.11 13.86
CA SER A 291 -5.77 -0.72 15.23
C SER A 291 -7.04 -0.38 16.03
N LEU A 292 -6.94 -0.39 17.36
CA LEU A 292 -8.08 -0.05 18.20
C LEU A 292 -8.49 1.41 18.00
N ALA A 293 -7.51 2.31 17.85
CA ALA A 293 -7.74 3.71 17.50
C ALA A 293 -8.54 3.88 16.18
N SER A 294 -8.30 3.01 15.19
CA SER A 294 -9.01 3.06 13.91
C SER A 294 -10.48 2.65 14.01
N ILE A 295 -10.85 1.82 14.99
CA ILE A 295 -12.24 1.34 15.14
C ILE A 295 -13.06 2.18 16.12
N THR A 296 -12.43 2.77 17.14
CA THR A 296 -13.13 3.54 18.19
C THR A 296 -13.43 4.98 17.81
N GLY A 297 -13.03 5.43 16.61
CA GLY A 297 -13.49 6.67 16.02
C GLY A 297 -12.78 7.96 16.48
N SER A 298 -11.67 7.88 17.23
CA SER A 298 -10.80 9.04 17.43
C SER A 298 -9.96 9.26 16.16
N HIS A 299 -10.58 9.89 15.16
CA HIS A 299 -9.99 10.12 13.84
C HIS A 299 -8.57 10.71 13.93
N GLU A 300 -8.31 11.57 14.91
CA GLU A 300 -7.00 12.20 15.14
C GLU A 300 -5.90 11.18 15.49
N SER A 301 -6.12 10.25 16.42
CA SER A 301 -5.06 9.31 16.84
C SER A 301 -4.83 8.20 15.82
N SER A 302 -5.86 7.76 15.10
CA SER A 302 -5.76 6.63 14.16
C SER A 302 -5.02 6.96 12.86
N ARG A 303 -4.89 8.25 12.54
CA ARG A 303 -4.29 8.76 11.30
C ARG A 303 -2.99 9.52 11.52
N THR A 304 -2.59 9.68 12.79
CA THR A 304 -1.34 10.34 13.14
C THR A 304 -0.20 9.33 13.10
N ASP A 305 0.79 9.60 12.26
CA ASP A 305 2.04 8.85 12.24
C ASP A 305 2.81 9.07 13.55
N ILE A 306 3.18 7.98 14.23
CA ILE A 306 3.97 7.99 15.45
C ILE A 306 5.27 8.80 15.33
N LEU A 307 5.85 8.89 14.14
CA LEU A 307 7.08 9.66 13.90
C LEU A 307 6.87 11.17 13.97
N THR A 308 5.62 11.63 13.82
CA THR A 308 5.23 13.03 13.95
C THR A 308 4.85 13.41 15.38
N LEU A 309 4.66 12.43 16.27
CA LEU A 309 4.34 12.67 17.67
C LEU A 309 5.53 13.22 18.44
N GLU A 310 5.25 13.93 19.53
CA GLU A 310 6.27 14.29 20.52
C GLU A 310 6.98 13.03 21.01
N ARG A 311 8.33 13.08 21.09
CA ARG A 311 9.16 11.89 21.34
C ARG A 311 8.74 11.08 22.57
N HIS A 312 8.27 11.73 23.63
CA HIS A 312 7.83 11.06 24.85
C HIS A 312 6.48 10.33 24.67
N LYS A 313 5.55 10.90 23.89
CA LYS A 313 4.28 10.25 23.52
C LYS A 313 4.52 9.05 22.63
N ALA A 314 5.39 9.19 21.62
CA ALA A 314 5.78 8.07 20.75
C ALA A 314 6.44 6.92 21.54
N ALA A 315 7.38 7.22 22.42
CA ALA A 315 8.01 6.22 23.28
C ALA A 315 6.99 5.53 24.21
N GLY A 316 6.05 6.30 24.77
CA GLY A 316 4.93 5.79 25.57
C GLY A 316 4.03 4.84 24.79
N LEU A 317 3.62 5.23 23.58
CA LEU A 317 2.79 4.42 22.68
C LEU A 317 3.48 3.09 22.31
N LEU A 318 4.78 3.12 21.98
CA LEU A 318 5.56 1.90 21.71
C LEU A 318 5.65 0.99 22.94
N HIS A 319 5.98 1.55 24.10
CA HIS A 319 6.08 0.78 25.34
C HIS A 319 4.76 0.11 25.68
N MET A 320 3.66 0.87 25.61
CA MET A 320 2.31 0.36 25.85
C MET A 320 1.96 -0.75 24.85
N HIS A 321 2.14 -0.50 23.54
CA HIS A 321 1.76 -1.46 22.51
C HIS A 321 2.52 -2.78 22.61
N LEU A 322 3.83 -2.73 22.84
CA LEU A 322 4.69 -3.91 22.87
C LEU A 322 4.67 -4.66 24.22
N ASN A 323 4.15 -4.03 25.28
CA ASN A 323 4.06 -4.62 26.63
C ASN A 323 2.62 -4.98 27.06
N LYS A 324 1.60 -4.66 26.24
CA LYS A 324 0.20 -4.95 26.58
C LYS A 324 -0.10 -6.46 26.55
N SER A 325 -1.18 -6.84 27.24
CA SER A 325 -1.73 -8.20 27.13
C SER A 325 -2.25 -8.47 25.72
N CYS A 326 -2.07 -9.70 25.23
CA CYS A 326 -2.52 -10.14 23.91
C CYS A 326 -4.04 -10.03 23.67
N PHE A 327 -4.82 -9.82 24.73
CA PHE A 327 -6.28 -9.77 24.72
C PHE A 327 -6.84 -8.41 25.14
N THR A 328 -5.98 -7.40 25.36
CA THR A 328 -6.40 -6.06 25.72
C THR A 328 -5.76 -5.03 24.80
N GLY A 329 -6.39 -3.86 24.70
CA GLY A 329 -5.85 -2.73 23.94
C GLY A 329 -6.35 -1.42 24.53
N GLU A 330 -5.57 -0.37 24.33
CA GLU A 330 -5.99 0.99 24.67
C GLU A 330 -6.63 1.65 23.44
N ALA A 331 -7.69 2.43 23.63
CA ALA A 331 -8.39 3.09 22.53
C ALA A 331 -7.50 4.07 21.73
N SER A 332 -6.40 4.54 22.33
CA SER A 332 -5.39 5.38 21.70
C SER A 332 -4.37 4.60 20.87
N ASP A 333 -4.34 3.27 20.98
CA ASP A 333 -3.35 2.42 20.32
C ASP A 333 -3.59 2.37 18.82
N ASN A 334 -2.72 3.06 18.08
CA ASN A 334 -2.76 3.10 16.63
C ASN A 334 -1.90 2.03 15.95
N LEU A 335 -1.27 1.12 16.70
CA LEU A 335 -0.31 0.16 16.16
C LEU A 335 -0.92 -1.23 16.03
N MET A 336 -0.39 -2.02 15.09
CA MET A 336 -0.69 -3.44 14.93
C MET A 336 0.59 -4.24 14.67
N SER A 337 0.82 -5.28 15.48
CA SER A 337 1.97 -6.19 15.31
C SER A 337 1.82 -7.18 14.16
N TRP A 338 2.93 -7.42 13.50
CA TRP A 338 3.18 -8.40 12.46
C TRP A 338 4.50 -9.10 12.77
N THR A 339 4.73 -10.28 12.19
CA THR A 339 6.00 -11.01 12.31
C THR A 339 6.49 -11.45 10.94
N SER A 340 7.79 -11.42 10.69
CA SER A 340 8.41 -12.06 9.52
C SER A 340 8.57 -13.57 9.68
N SER A 341 8.30 -14.12 10.87
CA SER A 341 8.46 -15.54 11.18
C SER A 341 7.12 -16.28 11.15
N LEU A 342 6.89 -17.05 10.09
CA LEU A 342 5.75 -17.96 10.03
C LEU A 342 5.80 -19.02 11.15
N LEU A 343 7.01 -19.46 11.55
CA LEU A 343 7.21 -20.34 12.71
C LEU A 343 6.63 -19.70 13.99
N PHE A 344 6.94 -18.43 14.23
CA PHE A 344 6.43 -17.70 15.38
C PHE A 344 4.90 -17.55 15.33
N ALA A 345 4.35 -17.20 14.15
CA ALA A 345 2.91 -17.06 13.96
C ALA A 345 2.16 -18.39 14.22
N ILE A 346 2.68 -19.50 13.70
CA ILE A 346 2.11 -20.85 13.93
C ILE A 346 2.17 -21.23 15.41
N GLN A 347 3.32 -21.04 16.08
CA GLN A 347 3.43 -21.36 17.50
C GLN A 347 2.51 -20.47 18.35
N TYR A 348 2.35 -19.20 17.98
CA TYR A 348 1.42 -18.30 18.65
C TYR A 348 -0.03 -18.76 18.48
N ALA A 349 -0.40 -19.31 17.32
CA ALA A 349 -1.72 -19.90 17.09
C ALA A 349 -1.99 -21.10 18.03
N PHE A 350 -1.01 -21.99 18.21
CA PHE A 350 -1.13 -23.10 19.16
C PHE A 350 -1.22 -22.64 20.61
N TRP A 351 -0.45 -21.61 20.99
CA TRP A 351 -0.55 -21.02 22.32
C TRP A 351 -1.94 -20.40 22.56
N ARG A 352 -2.48 -19.66 21.58
CA ARG A 352 -3.84 -19.10 21.67
C ARG A 352 -4.91 -20.18 21.77
N LEU A 353 -4.79 -21.29 21.06
CA LEU A 353 -5.70 -22.43 21.18
C LEU A 353 -5.75 -23.00 22.60
N ARG A 354 -4.64 -22.95 23.34
CA ARG A 354 -4.55 -23.47 24.70
C ARG A 354 -5.15 -22.52 25.75
N PHE A 355 -4.96 -21.21 25.57
CA PHE A 355 -5.32 -20.20 26.58
C PHE A 355 -6.59 -19.41 26.26
N GLY A 356 -7.09 -19.47 25.03
CA GLY A 356 -8.34 -18.83 24.59
C GLY A 356 -9.53 -19.80 24.50
N PRO A 357 -10.77 -19.31 24.56
CA PRO A 357 -11.99 -20.11 24.35
C PRO A 357 -12.24 -20.41 22.86
N CYS A 358 -11.19 -20.59 22.05
CA CYS A 358 -11.28 -20.63 20.59
C CYS A 358 -11.14 -22.06 20.06
N ARG A 359 -11.78 -22.35 18.91
CA ARG A 359 -11.55 -23.58 18.17
C ARG A 359 -10.43 -23.38 17.16
N ARG A 360 -9.91 -24.49 16.61
CA ARG A 360 -8.88 -24.46 15.56
C ARG A 360 -9.33 -23.71 14.30
N SER A 361 -10.63 -23.72 14.01
CA SER A 361 -11.24 -22.99 12.89
C SER A 361 -11.22 -21.47 13.09
N ASP A 362 -11.22 -21.01 14.34
CA ASP A 362 -11.44 -19.61 14.70
C ASP A 362 -10.12 -18.83 14.77
N ILE A 363 -9.01 -19.54 14.99
CA ILE A 363 -7.67 -18.97 14.99
C ILE A 363 -7.13 -18.97 13.57
N LYS A 364 -6.81 -17.78 13.07
CA LYS A 364 -6.37 -17.54 11.71
C LYS A 364 -4.96 -16.96 11.67
N ILE A 365 -4.27 -17.19 10.56
CA ILE A 365 -3.00 -16.55 10.22
C ILE A 365 -3.23 -15.79 8.92
N CYS A 366 -3.11 -14.46 8.97
CA CYS A 366 -3.02 -13.61 7.79
C CYS A 366 -1.56 -13.53 7.36
N ALA A 367 -1.32 -13.72 6.07
CA ALA A 367 -0.05 -13.53 5.41
C ALA A 367 -0.22 -12.45 4.33
N VAL A 368 0.68 -11.48 4.29
CA VAL A 368 0.70 -10.39 3.29
C VAL A 368 2.01 -10.41 2.52
N ASP A 369 1.96 -10.06 1.23
CA ASP A 369 3.15 -9.69 0.47
C ASP A 369 3.34 -8.17 0.55
N THR A 370 4.39 -7.73 1.24
CA THR A 370 4.64 -6.32 1.54
C THR A 370 4.96 -5.48 0.30
N LYS A 371 5.31 -6.11 -0.83
CA LYS A 371 5.50 -5.41 -2.11
C LYS A 371 4.20 -4.85 -2.69
N ASN A 372 3.05 -5.37 -2.24
CA ASN A 372 1.72 -4.90 -2.65
C ASN A 372 1.19 -3.73 -1.79
N PHE A 373 2.02 -3.18 -0.91
CA PHE A 373 1.67 -2.09 -0.02
C PHE A 373 2.61 -0.91 -0.22
N PRO A 374 2.14 0.33 0.00
CA PRO A 374 2.98 1.51 -0.11
C PRO A 374 4.16 1.43 0.86
N GLN A 375 5.32 1.94 0.43
CA GLN A 375 6.50 2.07 1.28
C GLN A 375 6.15 2.85 2.56
N GLY A 376 6.66 2.38 3.71
CA GLY A 376 6.30 2.92 5.02
C GLY A 376 4.99 2.37 5.59
N GLN A 377 4.29 1.43 4.95
CA GLN A 377 3.13 0.75 5.56
C GLN A 377 3.52 -0.07 6.81
N PHE A 378 4.72 -0.66 6.78
CA PHE A 378 5.27 -1.49 7.84
C PHE A 378 6.63 -0.96 8.29
N ALA A 379 6.90 -1.00 9.59
CA ALA A 379 8.18 -0.61 10.16
C ALA A 379 8.66 -1.65 11.18
N GLN A 380 9.95 -1.94 11.19
CA GLN A 380 10.54 -2.87 12.15
C GLN A 380 10.49 -2.28 13.57
N ASP A 381 10.09 -3.10 14.55
CA ASP A 381 9.96 -2.66 15.94
C ASP A 381 11.30 -2.20 16.55
N ILE A 382 12.39 -2.93 16.30
CA ILE A 382 13.74 -2.61 16.79
C ILE A 382 14.22 -1.27 16.25
N TRP A 383 13.84 -0.92 15.01
CA TRP A 383 14.17 0.37 14.45
C TRP A 383 13.46 1.50 15.23
N LEU A 384 12.16 1.37 15.48
CA LEU A 384 11.39 2.31 16.28
C LEU A 384 11.93 2.40 17.73
N LEU A 385 12.23 1.26 18.35
CA LEU A 385 12.81 1.21 19.70
C LEU A 385 14.17 1.94 19.77
N LYS A 386 15.04 1.76 18.77
CA LYS A 386 16.33 2.48 18.68
C LYS A 386 16.10 3.99 18.54
N ALA A 387 15.18 4.41 17.68
CA ALA A 387 14.88 5.82 17.45
C ALA A 387 14.42 6.55 18.73
N TYR A 388 13.68 5.87 19.61
CA TYR A 388 13.18 6.44 20.85
C TYR A 388 13.96 6.02 22.11
N HIS A 389 15.05 5.25 21.98
CA HIS A 389 15.82 4.72 23.12
C HIS A 389 16.36 5.82 24.03
N ALA A 390 16.90 6.90 23.45
CA ALA A 390 17.39 8.04 24.22
C ALA A 390 16.28 8.71 25.04
N THR A 391 15.06 8.76 24.50
CA THR A 391 13.89 9.28 25.20
C THR A 391 13.45 8.34 26.32
N ALA A 392 13.38 7.03 26.06
CA ALA A 392 13.06 6.03 27.07
C ALA A 392 14.03 6.08 28.26
N ARG A 393 15.34 6.25 28.01
CA ARG A 393 16.34 6.42 29.07
C ARG A 393 16.10 7.67 29.94
N ARG A 394 15.64 8.78 29.33
CA ARG A 394 15.30 10.01 30.07
C ARG A 394 14.03 9.88 30.90
N LEU A 395 13.05 9.14 30.40
CA LEU A 395 11.79 8.89 31.11
C LEU A 395 11.95 7.89 32.28
N GLY A 396 12.97 7.03 32.23
CA GLY A 396 13.32 6.12 33.32
C GLY A 396 12.52 4.82 33.32
N ASP A 397 12.50 4.14 34.47
CA ASP A 397 11.83 2.85 34.65
C ASP A 397 10.30 3.03 34.80
N PRO A 398 9.47 2.10 34.28
CA PRO A 398 9.82 0.79 33.72
C PRO A 398 10.21 0.81 32.23
N MET A 399 9.98 1.93 31.54
CA MET A 399 10.13 2.03 30.08
C MET A 399 11.57 1.74 29.62
N ARG A 400 12.56 2.31 30.31
CA ARG A 400 13.97 2.07 30.02
C ARG A 400 14.29 0.57 30.02
N ARG A 401 13.97 -0.15 31.10
CA ARG A 401 14.25 -1.60 31.22
C ARG A 401 13.60 -2.42 30.10
N PHE A 402 12.38 -2.05 29.71
CA PHE A 402 11.69 -2.72 28.61
C PHE A 402 12.43 -2.54 27.28
N PHE A 403 12.83 -1.30 26.97
CA PHE A 403 13.59 -1.01 25.75
C PHE A 403 14.95 -1.71 25.76
N ASP A 404 15.70 -1.64 26.87
CA ASP A 404 16.99 -2.31 27.04
C ASP A 404 16.82 -3.83 26.83
N PHE A 405 15.80 -4.45 27.44
CA PHE A 405 15.50 -5.88 27.25
C PHE A 405 15.23 -6.24 25.78
N ARG A 406 14.40 -5.47 25.08
CA ARG A 406 14.05 -5.75 23.67
C ARG A 406 15.22 -5.55 22.71
N LEU A 407 16.10 -4.58 23.00
CA LEU A 407 17.24 -4.25 22.14
C LEU A 407 18.45 -5.14 22.38
N GLU A 408 18.64 -5.64 23.60
CA GLU A 408 19.83 -6.42 23.99
C GLU A 408 19.59 -7.94 23.97
N ASN A 409 18.34 -8.40 24.12
CA ASN A 409 18.04 -9.83 24.22
C ASN A 409 17.59 -10.41 22.87
N GLU A 410 18.58 -10.83 22.06
CA GLU A 410 18.34 -11.39 20.73
C GLU A 410 17.58 -12.73 20.74
N ASP A 411 17.61 -13.49 21.83
CA ASP A 411 16.96 -14.82 21.92
C ASP A 411 15.43 -14.72 21.76
N PHE A 412 14.87 -13.59 22.15
CA PHE A 412 13.44 -13.31 22.04
C PHE A 412 13.09 -12.47 20.81
N TYR A 413 14.01 -12.30 19.88
CA TYR A 413 13.73 -11.61 18.64
C TYR A 413 12.84 -12.49 17.74
N ASN A 414 11.61 -12.03 17.52
CA ASN A 414 10.58 -12.76 16.78
C ASN A 414 10.31 -12.16 15.40
N GLY A 415 11.18 -11.27 14.92
CA GLY A 415 10.99 -10.60 13.62
C GLY A 415 9.78 -9.69 13.62
N GLU A 416 9.58 -8.89 14.67
CA GLU A 416 8.37 -8.06 14.81
C GLU A 416 8.41 -6.80 13.93
N TYR A 417 7.28 -6.52 13.30
CA TYR A 417 7.02 -5.34 12.49
C TYR A 417 5.69 -4.73 12.94
N LEU A 418 5.54 -3.41 12.79
CA LEU A 418 4.36 -2.67 13.15
C LEU A 418 3.75 -2.05 11.90
N SER A 419 2.42 -1.99 11.84
CA SER A 419 1.67 -1.10 10.95
C SER A 419 0.90 -0.07 11.78
N GLN A 420 0.52 1.06 11.17
CA GLN A 420 -0.32 2.08 11.81
C GLN A 420 -1.71 2.12 11.19
N GLY A 421 -2.72 2.47 11.98
CA GLY A 421 -4.07 2.69 11.47
C GLY A 421 -4.72 1.39 11.01
N ALA A 422 -5.20 1.41 9.76
CA ALA A 422 -5.82 0.27 9.12
C ALA A 422 -5.00 -0.19 7.92
N VAL A 423 -4.79 -1.50 7.81
CA VAL A 423 -4.19 -2.17 6.66
C VAL A 423 -5.30 -2.88 5.92
N ASN A 424 -5.75 -2.30 4.79
CA ASN A 424 -6.67 -2.97 3.89
C ASN A 424 -5.88 -4.00 3.08
N HIS A 425 -6.17 -5.27 3.26
CA HIS A 425 -5.43 -6.36 2.62
C HIS A 425 -6.31 -7.20 1.69
N THR A 426 -7.50 -6.69 1.35
CA THR A 426 -8.34 -7.26 0.29
C THR A 426 -7.51 -7.44 -0.97
N ASP A 427 -7.58 -8.63 -1.53
CA ASP A 427 -6.83 -9.06 -2.71
C ASP A 427 -5.29 -9.07 -2.60
N ARG A 428 -4.72 -8.72 -1.44
CA ARG A 428 -3.28 -8.59 -1.18
C ARG A 428 -2.74 -9.53 -0.10
N SER A 429 -3.61 -10.37 0.46
CA SER A 429 -3.29 -11.32 1.53
C SER A 429 -3.86 -12.69 1.29
N CYS A 430 -3.34 -13.67 2.03
CA CYS A 430 -4.04 -14.92 2.29
C CYS A 430 -4.30 -15.08 3.79
N VAL A 431 -5.52 -15.46 4.16
CA VAL A 431 -5.91 -15.74 5.55
C VAL A 431 -6.30 -17.21 5.62
N VAL A 432 -5.68 -17.94 6.55
CA VAL A 432 -5.89 -19.37 6.71
C VAL A 432 -6.13 -19.74 8.16
N SER A 433 -7.05 -20.67 8.43
CA SER A 433 -7.28 -21.16 9.79
C SER A 433 -6.20 -22.15 10.22
N LEU A 434 -5.95 -22.23 11.53
CA LEU A 434 -5.03 -23.21 12.12
C LEU A 434 -5.48 -24.64 11.80
N GLU A 435 -6.80 -24.88 11.77
CA GLU A 435 -7.36 -26.17 11.34
C GLU A 435 -6.95 -26.55 9.91
N HIS A 436 -7.05 -25.61 8.97
CA HIS A 436 -6.71 -25.86 7.57
C HIS A 436 -5.20 -26.14 7.41
N LEU A 437 -4.34 -25.39 8.11
CA LEU A 437 -2.89 -25.66 8.12
C LEU A 437 -2.57 -27.08 8.59
N ILE A 438 -3.25 -27.54 9.65
CA ILE A 438 -3.10 -28.91 10.16
C ILE A 438 -3.56 -29.93 9.12
N GLN A 439 -4.74 -29.73 8.52
CA GLN A 439 -5.29 -30.63 7.50
C GLN A 439 -4.43 -30.70 6.23
N ALA A 440 -3.74 -29.61 5.89
CA ALA A 440 -2.85 -29.54 4.73
C ALA A 440 -1.49 -30.23 4.94
N GLY A 441 -1.19 -30.72 6.15
CA GLY A 441 0.01 -31.52 6.41
C GLY A 441 1.04 -30.88 7.35
N LEU A 442 0.70 -29.81 8.07
CA LEU A 442 1.66 -29.12 8.96
C LEU A 442 2.28 -30.06 10.00
N PHE A 443 1.49 -30.97 10.56
CA PHE A 443 1.99 -31.90 11.57
C PHE A 443 2.81 -33.06 11.01
N GLU A 444 2.54 -33.44 9.76
CA GLU A 444 3.30 -34.44 9.03
C GLU A 444 4.68 -33.87 8.67
N LEU A 445 4.74 -32.57 8.36
CA LEU A 445 5.98 -31.86 8.08
C LEU A 445 6.77 -31.54 9.36
N TYR A 446 6.08 -31.10 10.42
CA TYR A 446 6.65 -30.72 11.70
C TYR A 446 5.89 -31.35 12.87
N PRO A 447 6.18 -32.63 13.20
CA PRO A 447 5.54 -33.34 14.31
C PRO A 447 5.72 -32.66 15.67
N GLU A 448 6.76 -31.84 15.83
CA GLU A 448 7.10 -31.12 17.06
C GLU A 448 6.01 -30.13 17.51
N PHE A 449 5.09 -29.73 16.61
CA PHE A 449 3.90 -28.94 16.96
C PHE A 449 2.76 -29.76 17.60
N ARG A 450 2.79 -31.10 17.52
CA ARG A 450 1.81 -31.96 18.22
C ARG A 450 2.05 -32.06 19.72
N ASP A 451 3.21 -31.62 20.19
CA ASP A 451 3.58 -31.65 21.60
C ASP A 451 2.69 -30.73 22.43
N ALA A 452 1.80 -31.35 23.24
CA ALA A 452 0.86 -30.63 24.09
C ALA A 452 1.58 -29.71 25.10
N SER A 453 2.75 -30.10 25.61
CA SER A 453 3.53 -29.26 26.53
C SER A 453 4.11 -28.02 25.83
N GLY A 454 4.34 -28.12 24.52
CA GLY A 454 4.76 -27.00 23.68
C GLY A 454 3.68 -25.92 23.58
N SER A 455 2.40 -26.30 23.57
CA SER A 455 1.27 -25.34 23.48
C SER A 455 1.12 -24.45 24.71
N GLU A 456 1.70 -24.84 25.85
CA GLU A 456 1.70 -24.03 27.08
C GLU A 456 2.72 -22.88 27.03
N LYS A 457 3.61 -22.88 26.03
CA LYS A 457 4.71 -21.95 25.87
C LYS A 457 4.56 -21.19 24.54
N TRP A 458 4.77 -19.88 24.58
CA TRP A 458 4.78 -19.05 23.37
C TRP A 458 6.21 -18.81 22.87
N THR A 459 6.82 -17.68 23.21
CA THR A 459 8.16 -17.27 22.76
C THR A 459 9.23 -18.29 23.17
N ARG A 460 9.12 -18.87 24.37
CA ARG A 460 10.05 -19.91 24.85
C ARG A 460 10.00 -21.18 24.00
N ARG A 461 8.83 -21.58 23.49
CA ARG A 461 8.75 -22.76 22.61
C ARG A 461 9.41 -22.48 21.27
N VAL A 462 9.25 -21.27 20.73
CA VAL A 462 9.94 -20.89 19.49
C VAL A 462 11.46 -20.95 19.67
N LEU A 463 11.98 -20.49 20.81
CA LEU A 463 13.40 -20.62 21.15
C LEU A 463 13.85 -22.11 21.21
N GLU A 464 13.09 -22.96 21.90
CA GLU A 464 13.36 -24.41 21.96
C GLU A 464 13.38 -25.05 20.56
N LEU A 465 12.41 -24.72 19.70
CA LEU A 465 12.34 -25.24 18.34
C LEU A 465 13.53 -24.76 17.50
N ARG A 466 13.88 -23.47 17.55
CA ARG A 466 15.06 -22.92 16.86
C ARG A 466 16.36 -23.61 17.29
N GLN A 467 16.52 -23.86 18.60
CA GLN A 467 17.68 -24.57 19.13
C GLN A 467 17.72 -26.02 18.63
N ASN A 468 16.61 -26.75 18.73
CA ASN A 468 16.51 -28.15 18.26
C ASN A 468 16.71 -28.29 16.75
N TRP A 469 16.34 -27.27 15.98
CA TRP A 469 16.42 -27.25 14.52
C TRP A 469 17.65 -26.52 13.97
N SER A 470 18.60 -26.16 14.84
CA SER A 470 19.84 -25.47 14.47
C SER A 470 20.87 -26.38 13.80
N ALA A 471 20.85 -27.67 14.12
CA ALA A 471 21.74 -28.65 13.51
C ALA A 471 21.39 -28.87 12.02
N GLU A 472 22.43 -28.92 11.19
CA GLU A 472 22.29 -29.13 9.76
C GLU A 472 21.74 -30.54 9.47
N GLN A 473 20.70 -30.63 8.64
CA GLN A 473 20.02 -31.87 8.28
C GLN A 473 19.66 -31.93 6.78
N GLY A 474 19.58 -33.14 6.22
CA GLY A 474 19.14 -33.32 4.83
C GLY A 474 17.64 -33.06 4.67
N THR A 475 17.21 -32.81 3.44
CA THR A 475 15.80 -32.67 3.09
C THR A 475 15.33 -33.90 2.33
N THR A 476 14.12 -34.35 2.62
CA THR A 476 13.52 -35.48 1.90
C THR A 476 12.52 -35.00 0.86
N ASP A 477 12.36 -35.77 -0.22
CA ASP A 477 11.32 -35.55 -1.24
C ASP A 477 9.91 -35.42 -0.60
N ARG A 478 9.65 -36.18 0.47
CA ARG A 478 8.38 -36.13 1.21
C ARG A 478 8.17 -34.78 1.90
N GLU A 479 9.20 -34.21 2.51
CA GLU A 479 9.10 -32.89 3.14
C GLU A 479 8.85 -31.79 2.11
N ILE A 480 9.50 -31.85 0.94
CA ILE A 480 9.26 -30.91 -0.16
C ILE A 480 7.80 -31.00 -0.63
N GLN A 481 7.28 -32.22 -0.83
CA GLN A 481 5.89 -32.42 -1.22
C GLN A 481 4.90 -31.90 -0.19
N LEU A 482 5.15 -32.14 1.10
CA LEU A 482 4.31 -31.63 2.18
C LEU A 482 4.35 -30.10 2.25
N ALA A 483 5.54 -29.50 2.16
CA ALA A 483 5.69 -28.04 2.18
C ALA A 483 4.98 -27.37 0.99
N LEU A 484 5.12 -27.94 -0.22
CA LEU A 484 4.37 -27.50 -1.40
C LEU A 484 2.85 -27.68 -1.21
N GLY A 485 2.42 -28.80 -0.65
CA GLY A 485 1.00 -29.08 -0.39
C GLY A 485 0.38 -28.10 0.60
N VAL A 486 1.12 -27.70 1.63
CA VAL A 486 0.71 -26.62 2.55
C VAL A 486 0.67 -25.29 1.81
N GLY A 487 1.71 -24.94 1.05
CA GLY A 487 1.74 -23.70 0.25
C GLY A 487 0.55 -23.57 -0.70
N SER A 488 0.29 -24.61 -1.50
CA SER A 488 -0.80 -24.60 -2.50
C SER A 488 -2.20 -24.62 -1.90
N SER A 489 -2.38 -25.28 -0.75
CA SER A 489 -3.71 -25.43 -0.14
C SER A 489 -4.06 -24.26 0.78
N CYS A 490 -3.08 -23.77 1.53
CA CYS A 490 -3.29 -22.78 2.60
C CYS A 490 -3.05 -21.35 2.15
N PHE A 491 -2.15 -21.13 1.18
CA PHE A 491 -1.63 -19.83 0.82
C PHE A 491 -1.81 -19.55 -0.68
N THR A 492 -3.03 -19.80 -1.18
CA THR A 492 -3.39 -19.86 -2.61
C THR A 492 -3.10 -18.59 -3.43
N ARG A 493 -2.88 -17.44 -2.77
CA ARG A 493 -2.52 -16.17 -3.42
C ARG A 493 -1.02 -15.99 -3.66
N PHE A 494 -0.20 -16.83 -3.06
CA PHE A 494 1.25 -16.77 -3.20
C PHE A 494 1.74 -17.96 -4.00
N GLU A 495 2.91 -17.81 -4.61
CA GLU A 495 3.56 -18.93 -5.26
C GLU A 495 3.80 -20.06 -4.24
N PRO A 496 3.29 -21.28 -4.47
CA PRO A 496 3.39 -22.37 -3.48
C PRO A 496 4.83 -22.68 -3.07
N SER A 497 5.78 -22.44 -3.97
CA SER A 497 7.20 -22.64 -3.76
C SER A 497 7.87 -21.61 -2.87
N ASP A 498 7.40 -20.36 -2.86
CA ASP A 498 7.89 -19.34 -1.95
C ASP A 498 7.50 -19.70 -0.52
N ILE A 499 6.24 -20.09 -0.32
CA ILE A 499 5.73 -20.55 0.98
C ILE A 499 6.39 -21.86 1.40
N ALA A 500 6.57 -22.81 0.47
CA ALA A 500 7.28 -24.05 0.76
C ALA A 500 8.73 -23.78 1.19
N SER A 501 9.41 -22.80 0.57
CA SER A 501 10.76 -22.39 0.96
C SER A 501 10.77 -21.86 2.40
N ILE A 502 9.83 -20.98 2.76
CA ILE A 502 9.69 -20.47 4.14
C ILE A 502 9.47 -21.62 5.14
N LEU A 503 8.59 -22.56 4.80
CA LEU A 503 8.30 -23.71 5.65
C LEU A 503 9.54 -24.60 5.81
N LEU A 504 10.23 -24.94 4.72
CA LEU A 504 11.41 -25.80 4.76
C LEU A 504 12.53 -25.18 5.58
N THR A 505 12.71 -23.85 5.55
CA THR A 505 13.78 -23.15 6.28
C THR A 505 13.53 -22.96 7.77
N PHE A 506 12.45 -23.51 8.34
CA PHE A 506 12.33 -23.66 9.79
C PHE A 506 13.46 -24.53 10.36
N LYS A 507 13.86 -25.55 9.60
CA LYS A 507 14.99 -26.45 9.88
C LYS A 507 16.25 -26.00 9.15
N ASN A 508 17.42 -26.18 9.78
CA ASN A 508 18.69 -25.87 9.14
C ASN A 508 18.99 -26.97 8.13
N ARG A 509 18.56 -26.77 6.88
CA ARG A 509 18.69 -27.77 5.82
C ARG A 509 20.01 -27.62 5.10
N LYS A 510 20.62 -28.74 4.71
CA LYS A 510 21.75 -28.75 3.79
C LYS A 510 21.37 -28.02 2.52
N CYS A 511 22.23 -27.10 2.12
CA CYS A 511 22.11 -26.40 0.84
C CYS A 511 23.46 -26.53 0.13
N PRO A 512 23.71 -27.65 -0.56
CA PRO A 512 25.05 -28.00 -1.06
C PRO A 512 25.60 -27.03 -2.11
N ARG A 513 24.77 -26.15 -2.66
CA ARG A 513 25.15 -25.15 -3.66
C ARG A 513 25.59 -23.81 -3.10
N LEU A 514 25.52 -23.62 -1.78
CA LEU A 514 26.11 -22.45 -1.11
C LEU A 514 27.53 -22.79 -0.66
N ASN A 515 28.52 -22.41 -1.47
CA ASN A 515 29.85 -22.19 -0.90
C ASN A 515 29.75 -20.96 0.02
N PRO A 516 30.02 -21.07 1.33
CA PRO A 516 29.93 -19.95 2.27
C PRO A 516 31.00 -18.87 2.08
N THR A 517 31.68 -18.85 0.92
CA THR A 517 32.69 -17.85 0.58
C THR A 517 32.05 -16.48 0.39
N ASN A 518 31.99 -15.70 1.48
CA ASN A 518 32.09 -14.24 1.67
C ASN A 518 31.39 -13.23 0.74
N GLN A 519 30.84 -13.60 -0.42
CA GLN A 519 30.27 -12.66 -1.39
C GLN A 519 28.82 -12.30 -1.03
N PHE A 520 27.99 -13.26 -0.61
CA PHE A 520 26.59 -13.03 -0.22
C PHE A 520 26.43 -12.31 1.13
N ASN A 521 27.37 -12.52 2.07
CA ASN A 521 27.31 -11.85 3.38
C ASN A 521 27.52 -10.33 3.30
N LYS A 522 28.12 -9.80 2.22
CA LYS A 522 28.33 -8.35 2.06
C LYS A 522 27.10 -7.58 1.58
N GLN A 523 26.08 -8.26 1.02
CA GLN A 523 24.87 -7.65 0.47
C GLN A 523 23.58 -8.07 1.19
N ARG A 524 23.70 -8.78 2.33
CA ARG A 524 22.52 -9.23 3.08
C ARG A 524 21.75 -8.03 3.65
N PRO A 525 20.43 -7.91 3.40
CA PRO A 525 19.64 -6.87 4.01
C PRO A 525 19.47 -7.16 5.51
N LYS A 526 19.46 -6.10 6.33
CA LYS A 526 19.42 -6.23 7.81
C LYS A 526 18.21 -7.02 8.33
N TRP A 527 17.07 -6.97 7.62
CA TRP A 527 15.88 -7.75 8.00
C TRP A 527 16.11 -9.25 7.91
N ALA A 528 17.05 -9.71 7.08
CA ALA A 528 17.37 -11.11 6.91
C ALA A 528 18.40 -11.60 7.93
N ASP A 529 18.86 -10.77 8.87
CA ASP A 529 19.82 -11.22 9.89
C ASP A 529 19.16 -12.19 10.88
N LYS A 530 17.91 -11.92 11.24
CA LYS A 530 17.11 -12.65 12.23
C LYS A 530 15.61 -12.56 11.90
N PRO A 531 14.78 -13.49 12.41
CA PRO A 531 15.17 -14.71 13.09
C PRO A 531 15.82 -15.75 12.16
N ASP A 532 16.39 -16.81 12.72
CA ASP A 532 17.26 -17.74 11.97
C ASP A 532 16.55 -18.41 10.77
N GLU A 533 15.25 -18.73 10.89
CA GLU A 533 14.44 -19.26 9.78
C GLU A 533 14.22 -18.25 8.64
N VAL A 534 14.14 -16.95 8.96
CA VAL A 534 14.02 -15.87 7.96
C VAL A 534 15.35 -15.64 7.26
N ARG A 535 16.46 -15.70 8.02
CA ARG A 535 17.80 -15.69 7.44
C ARG A 535 18.01 -16.84 6.46
N ARG A 536 17.65 -18.05 6.88
CA ARG A 536 17.75 -19.26 6.04
C ARG A 536 16.87 -19.16 4.79
N TYR A 537 15.67 -18.60 4.92
CA TYR A 537 14.79 -18.30 3.77
C TYR A 537 15.46 -17.37 2.77
N TRP A 538 15.97 -16.21 3.22
CA TRP A 538 16.64 -15.26 2.32
C TRP A 538 17.85 -15.88 1.63
N ILE A 539 18.66 -16.63 2.37
CA ILE A 539 19.80 -17.36 1.81
C ILE A 539 19.36 -18.35 0.73
N ALA A 540 18.28 -19.10 0.95
CA ALA A 540 17.73 -20.03 -0.02
C ALA A 540 17.23 -19.31 -1.28
N THR A 541 16.51 -18.19 -1.14
CA THR A 541 16.02 -17.41 -2.29
C THR A 541 17.14 -16.75 -3.10
N GLU A 542 18.20 -16.27 -2.45
CA GLU A 542 19.36 -15.72 -3.16
C GLU A 542 20.13 -16.79 -3.94
N ALA A 543 20.20 -18.01 -3.41
CA ALA A 543 20.76 -19.14 -4.15
C ALA A 543 19.98 -19.43 -5.43
N VAL A 544 18.63 -19.27 -5.41
CA VAL A 544 17.78 -19.36 -6.60
C VAL A 544 18.06 -18.23 -7.59
N ASN A 545 18.06 -16.99 -7.11
CA ASN A 545 18.26 -15.82 -7.96
C ASN A 545 19.64 -15.84 -8.66
N SER A 546 20.65 -16.34 -7.96
CA SER A 546 22.00 -16.53 -8.50
C SER A 546 22.07 -17.60 -9.61
N TYR A 547 21.19 -18.60 -9.55
CA TYR A 547 21.04 -19.63 -10.57
C TYR A 547 20.33 -19.10 -11.83
N ASN A 548 19.36 -18.19 -11.63
CA ASN A 548 18.44 -17.72 -12.66
C ASN A 548 18.88 -16.41 -13.34
N ARG A 549 20.12 -16.33 -13.86
CA ARG A 549 20.49 -15.31 -14.88
C ARG A 549 19.84 -15.58 -16.25
N LEU A 550 18.62 -16.08 -16.26
CA LEU A 550 17.67 -16.10 -17.37
C LEU A 550 16.30 -15.66 -16.78
N PRO A 551 15.57 -14.76 -17.46
CA PRO A 551 14.37 -14.17 -16.89
C PRO A 551 13.26 -15.23 -16.74
N HIS A 552 12.67 -15.28 -15.54
CA HIS A 552 11.48 -16.08 -15.17
C HIS A 552 11.66 -17.59 -15.01
N ALA A 553 12.62 -18.04 -14.21
CA ALA A 553 12.61 -19.42 -13.72
C ALA A 553 11.82 -19.52 -12.41
N TRP A 554 10.59 -20.03 -12.53
CA TRP A 554 9.67 -20.34 -11.44
C TRP A 554 10.31 -21.38 -10.50
N ILE A 555 10.27 -21.15 -9.19
CA ILE A 555 10.67 -22.18 -8.23
C ILE A 555 9.60 -23.28 -8.30
N ASN A 556 9.96 -24.44 -8.81
CA ASN A 556 9.09 -25.61 -8.85
C ASN A 556 9.69 -26.74 -8.00
N TYR A 557 9.04 -27.90 -7.94
CA TYR A 557 9.53 -29.06 -7.19
C TYR A 557 10.99 -29.41 -7.50
N LYS A 558 11.39 -29.32 -8.78
CA LYS A 558 12.77 -29.60 -9.21
C LYS A 558 13.73 -28.53 -8.67
N THR A 559 13.35 -27.26 -8.70
CA THR A 559 14.14 -26.16 -8.13
C THR A 559 14.33 -26.34 -6.61
N LEU A 560 13.26 -26.65 -5.86
CA LEU A 560 13.37 -26.89 -4.41
C LEU A 560 14.25 -28.10 -4.10
N ARG A 561 14.10 -29.18 -4.87
CA ARG A 561 14.96 -30.35 -4.75
C ARG A 561 16.42 -29.99 -4.99
N GLU A 562 16.73 -29.23 -6.02
CA GLU A 562 18.11 -28.80 -6.32
C GLU A 562 18.72 -27.86 -5.27
N ILE A 563 17.91 -27.16 -4.48
CA ILE A 563 18.36 -26.30 -3.38
C ILE A 563 18.63 -27.12 -2.11
N PHE A 564 17.76 -28.08 -1.82
CA PHE A 564 17.67 -28.73 -0.51
C PHE A 564 18.11 -30.21 -0.45
N ASP A 565 18.31 -30.88 -1.60
CA ASP A 565 19.07 -32.15 -1.74
C ASP A 565 20.57 -31.85 -1.86
#